data_AF-A0A8J6I671-F1
#
_entry.id   AF-A0A8J6I671-F1
#
_cell.length_a   1.000
_cell.length_b   1.000
_cell.length_c   1.000
_cell.angle_alpha   90.00
_cell.angle_beta   90.00
_cell.angle_gamma   90.00
#
_symmetry.space_group_name_H-M   'P 1'
#
loop_
_entity.id
_entity.type
_entity.pdbx_description
1 polymer ?
#
loop_
_entity_poly.entity_id
_entity_poly.type
_entity_poly.pdbx_seq_one_letter_code
_entity_poly.pdbx_strand_id
1 'polypeptide(L)'
;MTGADILPDAYESNGLLALGSAGANVFTGTPDGPINITVEIHTSAPPLALDGWEDVVEVSQWTDSGNVGVVPPFTVADPTIPALEISPESWYRVRVHAQGRDAGNAHVTGPAEAVEEHLVQMWPAAQAPEQVHRMTSEYGLMMRETH
;
A
#
# COMPACT_ATOMS: atom_id res chain seq x y z
N MET A 1 -13.96 6.78 -2.12
CA MET A 1 -13.51 7.13 -0.76
C MET A 1 -12.07 7.60 -0.89
N THR A 2 -11.69 8.71 -0.25
CA THR A 2 -10.29 9.18 -0.34
C THR A 2 -9.52 8.64 0.87
N GLY A 3 -8.19 8.59 0.78
CA GLY A 3 -7.35 8.14 1.90
C GLY A 3 -7.52 9.03 3.15
N ALA A 4 -7.99 10.26 2.95
CA ALA A 4 -8.31 11.21 4.02
C ALA A 4 -9.41 10.73 4.98
N ASP A 5 -10.28 9.79 4.58
CA ASP A 5 -11.32 9.26 5.47
C ASP A 5 -10.76 8.28 6.51
N ILE A 6 -9.58 7.70 6.27
CA ILE A 6 -8.91 6.72 7.15
C ILE A 6 -7.71 7.35 7.88
N LEU A 7 -6.92 8.16 7.18
CA LEU A 7 -5.84 8.96 7.73
C LEU A 7 -6.08 10.42 7.34
N PRO A 8 -6.76 11.22 8.19
CA PRO A 8 -7.21 12.57 7.84
C PRO A 8 -6.06 13.56 7.64
N ASP A 9 -4.88 13.20 8.10
CA ASP A 9 -3.65 13.95 7.89
C ASP A 9 -2.85 13.46 6.70
N ALA A 10 -3.29 12.45 5.94
CA ALA A 10 -2.55 11.96 4.79
C ALA A 10 -2.38 13.06 3.73
N TYR A 11 -1.13 13.44 3.45
CA TYR A 11 -0.79 14.68 2.75
C TYR A 11 0.06 14.48 1.49
N GLU A 12 0.79 13.37 1.40
CA GLU A 12 1.56 12.99 0.22
C GLU A 12 0.91 11.76 -0.41
N SER A 13 0.35 11.91 -1.61
CA SER A 13 -0.24 10.82 -2.39
C SER A 13 0.50 10.69 -3.71
N ASN A 14 0.93 9.46 -4.04
CA ASN A 14 1.45 9.12 -5.37
C ASN A 14 0.43 8.37 -6.22
N GLY A 15 -0.82 8.21 -5.75
CA GLY A 15 -1.88 7.48 -6.46
C GLY A 15 -1.88 5.96 -6.24
N LEU A 16 -0.84 5.40 -5.62
CA LEU A 16 -0.84 4.04 -5.06
C LEU A 16 -0.85 4.07 -3.53
N LEU A 17 -0.08 4.98 -2.94
CA LEU A 17 0.05 5.19 -1.50
C LEU A 17 -0.28 6.63 -1.14
N ALA A 18 -0.82 6.83 0.07
CA ALA A 18 -0.79 8.11 0.75
C ALA A 18 -0.20 8.00 2.16
N LEU A 19 0.75 8.87 2.50
CA LEU A 19 1.42 8.88 3.81
C LEU A 19 0.75 9.84 4.79
N GLY A 20 0.55 9.37 6.02
CA GLY A 20 0.11 10.14 7.18
C GLY A 20 1.02 9.90 8.39
N SER A 21 0.82 10.65 9.47
CA SER A 21 1.63 10.53 10.69
C SER A 21 1.47 9.18 11.37
N ALA A 22 0.29 8.56 11.28
CA ALA A 22 -0.02 7.28 11.91
C ALA A 22 0.23 6.05 11.01
N GLY A 23 0.57 6.24 9.74
CA GLY A 23 0.80 5.13 8.80
C GLY A 23 0.65 5.54 7.34
N ALA A 24 0.49 4.54 6.47
CA ALA A 24 0.27 4.74 5.04
C ALA A 24 -1.04 4.06 4.60
N ASN A 25 -1.80 4.73 3.75
CA ASN A 25 -2.95 4.16 3.05
C ASN A 25 -2.50 3.57 1.72
N VAL A 26 -2.97 2.37 1.41
CA VAL A 26 -2.83 1.75 0.08
C VAL A 26 -4.15 1.91 -0.66
N PHE A 27 -4.09 2.46 -1.88
CA PHE A 27 -5.27 2.68 -2.71
C PHE A 27 -5.55 1.49 -3.61
N THR A 28 -6.76 0.96 -3.52
CA THR A 28 -7.28 -0.06 -4.44
C THR A 28 -7.97 0.57 -5.64
N GLY A 29 -7.92 -0.09 -6.80
CA GLY A 29 -8.76 0.26 -7.95
C GLY A 29 -10.18 -0.27 -7.80
N THR A 30 -10.33 -1.41 -7.15
CA THR A 30 -11.58 -2.10 -6.83
C THR A 30 -12.37 -1.26 -5.82
N PRO A 31 -13.58 -0.79 -6.18
CA PRO A 31 -14.35 0.13 -5.34
C PRO A 31 -15.06 -0.58 -4.16
N ASP A 32 -15.48 -1.82 -4.36
CA ASP A 32 -16.07 -2.70 -3.36
C ASP A 32 -15.75 -4.16 -3.72
N GLY A 33 -15.74 -5.05 -2.72
CA GLY A 33 -15.46 -6.47 -2.91
C GLY A 33 -14.01 -6.88 -2.62
N PRO A 34 -13.66 -8.14 -2.94
CA PRO A 34 -12.41 -8.75 -2.53
C PRO A 34 -11.22 -8.28 -3.39
N ILE A 35 -10.07 -8.16 -2.73
CA ILE A 35 -8.75 -8.11 -3.37
C ILE A 35 -7.87 -9.21 -2.77
N ASN A 36 -6.83 -9.61 -3.50
CA ASN A 36 -5.78 -10.46 -2.93
C ASN A 36 -4.68 -9.59 -2.36
N ILE A 37 -4.27 -9.87 -1.12
CA ILE A 37 -3.13 -9.20 -0.49
C ILE A 37 -2.13 -10.21 0.05
N THR A 38 -0.86 -10.00 -0.28
CA THR A 38 0.27 -10.70 0.33
C THR A 38 1.11 -9.69 1.10
N VAL A 39 1.45 -10.01 2.34
CA VAL A 39 2.32 -9.18 3.18
C VAL A 39 3.59 -9.96 3.50
N GLU A 40 4.74 -9.36 3.22
CA GLU A 40 6.05 -9.93 3.50
C GLU A 40 6.85 -9.01 4.43
N ILE A 41 7.41 -9.61 5.47
CA ILE A 41 8.28 -8.92 6.41
C ILE A 41 9.72 -9.38 6.16
N HIS A 42 10.61 -8.43 5.92
CA HIS A 42 12.01 -8.68 5.64
C HIS A 42 12.92 -8.00 6.66
N THR A 43 14.13 -8.52 6.83
CA THR A 43 15.16 -7.91 7.68
C THR A 43 15.96 -6.83 6.96
N SER A 44 15.87 -6.78 5.63
CA SER A 44 16.51 -5.79 4.75
C SER A 44 15.74 -5.72 3.42
N ALA A 45 16.12 -4.79 2.54
CA ALA A 45 15.42 -4.60 1.27
C ALA A 45 15.42 -5.90 0.42
N PRO A 46 14.24 -6.47 0.09
CA PRO A 46 14.17 -7.61 -0.81
C PRO A 46 14.51 -7.18 -2.25
N PRO A 47 14.99 -8.10 -3.10
CA PRO A 47 15.24 -7.81 -4.52
C PRO A 47 14.03 -7.19 -5.20
N LEU A 48 14.28 -6.23 -6.10
CA LEU A 48 13.21 -5.59 -6.87
C LEU A 48 12.70 -6.56 -7.96
N ALA A 49 11.41 -6.86 -7.93
CA ALA A 49 10.72 -7.65 -8.95
C ALA A 49 9.60 -6.82 -9.61
N LEU A 50 9.69 -6.59 -10.92
CA LEU A 50 8.72 -5.76 -11.65
C LEU A 50 7.83 -6.57 -12.60
N ASP A 51 8.20 -7.82 -12.89
CA ASP A 51 7.47 -8.66 -13.83
C ASP A 51 6.09 -9.01 -13.25
N GLY A 52 5.04 -8.79 -14.05
CA GLY A 52 3.66 -9.00 -13.63
C GLY A 52 3.03 -7.85 -12.84
N TRP A 53 3.79 -6.83 -12.44
CA TRP A 53 3.24 -5.70 -11.67
C TRP A 53 3.01 -4.46 -12.56
N GLU A 54 1.90 -3.75 -12.31
CA GLU A 54 1.52 -2.51 -13.01
C GLU A 54 2.06 -1.29 -12.28
N ASP A 55 1.90 -1.24 -10.96
CA ASP A 55 2.41 -0.16 -10.12
C ASP A 55 3.33 -0.74 -9.04
N VAL A 56 4.49 -0.12 -8.82
CA VAL A 56 5.45 -0.48 -7.78
C VAL A 56 6.06 0.79 -7.21
N VAL A 57 5.76 1.08 -5.94
CA VAL A 57 6.26 2.27 -5.23
C VAL A 57 6.84 1.89 -3.88
N GLU A 58 7.96 2.51 -3.53
CA GLU A 58 8.67 2.32 -2.27
C GLU A 58 8.84 3.65 -1.51
N VAL A 59 8.37 3.70 -0.27
CA VAL A 59 8.39 4.89 0.59
C VAL A 59 8.94 4.58 1.97
N SER A 60 9.38 5.63 2.67
CA SER A 60 9.73 5.55 4.09
C SER A 60 8.54 5.99 4.95
N GLN A 61 8.29 5.28 6.04
CA GLN A 61 7.26 5.64 7.03
C GLN A 61 7.84 5.54 8.44
N TRP A 62 7.37 6.41 9.33
CA TRP A 62 7.73 6.41 10.74
C TRP A 62 6.75 5.56 11.55
N THR A 63 7.24 4.91 12.60
CA THR A 63 6.41 4.28 13.62
C THR A 63 6.88 4.68 15.02
N ASP A 64 5.94 5.11 15.85
CA ASP A 64 6.20 5.37 17.27
C ASP A 64 6.26 4.08 18.08
N SER A 65 5.43 3.09 17.74
CA SER A 65 5.28 1.85 18.52
C SER A 65 6.33 0.79 18.17
N GLY A 66 6.86 0.82 16.95
CA GLY A 66 7.68 -0.26 16.41
C GLY A 66 6.86 -1.49 15.98
N ASN A 67 5.53 -1.45 16.07
CA ASN A 67 4.63 -2.51 15.60
C ASN A 67 3.76 -1.97 14.46
N VAL A 68 3.95 -2.51 13.26
CA VAL A 68 3.27 -2.05 12.04
C VAL A 68 2.52 -3.22 11.42
N GLY A 69 1.19 -3.14 11.44
CA GLY A 69 0.31 -4.09 10.78
C GLY A 69 -0.31 -3.52 9.52
N VAL A 70 -0.78 -4.42 8.65
CA VAL A 70 -1.64 -4.08 7.50
C VAL A 70 -3.06 -4.47 7.87
N VAL A 71 -3.98 -3.50 7.80
CA VAL A 71 -5.38 -3.71 8.18
C VAL A 71 -6.31 -3.25 7.06
N PRO A 72 -7.36 -4.03 6.74
CA PRO A 72 -8.42 -3.54 5.86
C PRO A 72 -9.17 -2.38 6.51
N PRO A 73 -9.73 -1.46 5.71
CA PRO A 73 -10.54 -0.38 6.24
C PRO A 73 -11.79 -0.95 6.93
N PHE A 74 -12.12 -0.42 8.11
CA PHE A 74 -13.33 -0.74 8.88
C PHE A 74 -13.46 -2.19 9.40
N THR A 75 -12.41 -3.00 9.34
CA THR A 75 -12.40 -4.34 9.95
C THR A 75 -11.40 -4.43 11.09
N VAL A 76 -11.45 -5.53 11.84
CA VAL A 76 -10.37 -5.88 12.79
C VAL A 76 -9.17 -6.41 12.01
N ALA A 77 -7.97 -6.26 12.59
CA ALA A 77 -6.76 -6.86 12.05
C ALA A 77 -6.92 -8.38 11.94
N ASP A 78 -6.55 -8.94 10.80
CA ASP A 78 -6.43 -10.38 10.63
C ASP A 78 -5.12 -10.85 11.28
N PRO A 79 -5.16 -11.67 12.35
CA PRO A 79 -3.95 -12.11 13.05
C PRO A 79 -3.05 -13.03 12.21
N THR A 80 -3.53 -13.49 11.05
CA THR A 80 -2.72 -14.28 10.10
C THR A 80 -1.85 -13.41 9.20
N ILE A 81 -2.14 -12.11 9.09
CA ILE A 81 -1.31 -11.16 8.37
C ILE A 81 -0.12 -10.79 9.26
N PRO A 82 1.13 -11.00 8.80
CA PRO A 82 2.30 -10.70 9.60
C PRO A 82 2.45 -9.19 9.81
N ALA A 83 2.93 -8.82 11.00
CA ALA A 83 3.28 -7.45 11.35
C ALA A 83 4.81 -7.26 11.33
N LEU A 84 5.26 -6.07 10.98
CA LEU A 84 6.65 -5.67 11.18
C LEU A 84 6.85 -5.28 12.65
N GLU A 85 7.81 -5.95 13.31
CA GLU A 85 8.23 -5.65 14.67
C GLU A 85 9.68 -5.12 14.66
N ILE A 86 9.84 -3.86 15.03
CA ILE A 86 11.12 -3.13 15.09
C ILE A 86 11.17 -2.31 16.39
N SER A 87 12.28 -1.61 16.62
CA SER A 87 12.36 -0.68 17.74
C SER A 87 11.27 0.41 17.63
N PRO A 88 10.70 0.86 18.76
CA PRO A 88 9.90 2.08 18.81
C PRO A 88 10.65 3.27 18.20
N GLU A 89 9.90 4.30 17.81
CA GLU A 89 10.46 5.56 17.28
C GLU A 89 11.50 5.30 16.16
N SER A 90 11.09 4.57 15.12
CA SER A 90 11.99 4.12 14.06
C SER A 90 11.39 4.30 12.67
N TRP A 91 12.28 4.48 11.69
CA TRP A 91 11.94 4.44 10.28
C TRP A 91 11.90 3.00 9.76
N TYR A 92 10.98 2.75 8.85
CA TYR A 92 10.93 1.56 8.02
C TYR A 92 10.65 1.92 6.57
N ARG A 93 10.86 0.96 5.66
CA ARG A 93 10.46 1.07 4.26
C ARG A 93 9.25 0.16 4.03
N VAL A 94 8.34 0.65 3.21
CA VAL A 94 7.25 -0.14 2.64
C VAL A 94 7.32 -0.05 1.13
N ARG A 95 7.29 -1.19 0.46
CA ARG A 95 7.15 -1.31 -0.99
C ARG A 95 5.82 -1.97 -1.29
N VAL A 96 5.00 -1.30 -2.09
CA VAL A 96 3.73 -1.83 -2.56
C VAL A 96 3.84 -2.10 -4.04
N HIS A 97 3.47 -3.32 -4.41
CA HIS A 97 3.23 -3.72 -5.78
C HIS A 97 1.73 -3.92 -5.98
N ALA A 98 1.19 -3.48 -7.10
CA ALA A 98 -0.20 -3.67 -7.45
C ALA A 98 -0.35 -4.07 -8.92
N GLN A 99 -1.35 -4.92 -9.19
CA GLN A 99 -1.82 -5.26 -10.53
C GLN A 99 -3.35 -5.43 -10.52
N GLY A 100 -3.98 -5.23 -11.67
CA GLY A 100 -5.42 -5.42 -11.84
C GLY A 100 -6.26 -4.26 -11.31
N ARG A 101 -5.65 -3.10 -11.01
CA ARG A 101 -6.37 -1.93 -10.48
C ARG A 101 -7.39 -1.40 -11.48
N ASP A 102 -7.02 -1.37 -12.76
CA ASP A 102 -7.90 -0.91 -13.85
C ASP A 102 -9.07 -1.88 -14.06
N ALA A 103 -8.79 -3.19 -13.98
CA ALA A 103 -9.82 -4.23 -14.02
C ALA A 103 -10.79 -4.09 -12.85
N GLY A 104 -10.29 -3.90 -11.62
CA GLY A 104 -11.08 -3.65 -10.44
C GLY A 104 -12.00 -2.44 -10.57
N ASN A 105 -11.46 -1.32 -11.06
CA ASN A 105 -12.21 -0.07 -11.23
C ASN A 105 -13.32 -0.18 -12.30
N ALA A 106 -13.19 -1.08 -13.28
CA ALA A 106 -14.22 -1.32 -14.28
C ALA A 106 -15.50 -1.98 -13.69
N HIS A 107 -15.42 -2.57 -12.48
CA HIS A 107 -16.55 -3.17 -11.79
C HIS A 107 -17.23 -2.18 -10.84
N VAL A 108 -18.28 -1.51 -11.33
CA VAL A 108 -19.05 -0.50 -10.55
C VAL A 108 -19.58 -1.04 -9.21
N THR A 109 -20.00 -2.31 -9.16
CA THR A 109 -20.53 -2.95 -7.94
C THR A 109 -19.52 -3.87 -7.26
N GLY A 110 -18.25 -3.84 -7.70
CA GLY A 110 -17.24 -4.81 -7.28
C GLY A 110 -17.33 -6.15 -8.02
N PRO A 111 -16.20 -6.87 -8.17
CA PRO A 111 -16.17 -8.21 -8.72
C PRO A 111 -16.57 -9.25 -7.66
N ALA A 112 -17.07 -10.42 -8.09
CA ALA A 112 -17.40 -11.52 -7.18
C ALA A 112 -16.15 -12.28 -6.68
N GLU A 113 -15.07 -12.27 -7.47
CA GLU A 113 -13.77 -12.84 -7.15
C GLU A 113 -12.71 -11.75 -7.27
N ALA A 114 -11.59 -11.89 -6.55
CA ALA A 114 -10.53 -10.89 -6.59
C ALA A 114 -9.88 -10.83 -7.99
N VAL A 115 -9.87 -9.64 -8.58
CA VAL A 115 -9.18 -9.34 -9.85
C VAL A 115 -8.00 -8.39 -9.68
N GLU A 116 -7.84 -7.86 -8.47
CA GLU A 116 -6.78 -6.95 -8.08
C GLU A 116 -5.93 -7.60 -7.00
N GLU A 117 -4.61 -7.48 -7.16
CA GLU A 117 -3.64 -8.09 -6.27
C GLU A 117 -2.63 -7.06 -5.78
N HIS A 118 -2.29 -7.16 -4.51
CA HIS A 118 -1.27 -6.35 -3.85
C HIS A 118 -0.23 -7.21 -3.17
N LEU A 119 1.04 -6.82 -3.32
CA LEU A 119 2.14 -7.32 -2.50
C LEU A 119 2.71 -6.15 -1.70
N VAL A 120 2.68 -6.27 -0.36
CA VAL A 120 3.22 -5.28 0.58
C VAL A 120 4.46 -5.86 1.24
N GLN A 121 5.62 -5.29 0.96
CA GLN A 121 6.89 -5.69 1.58
C GLN A 121 7.32 -4.62 2.58
N MET A 122 7.68 -5.02 3.81
CA MET A 122 8.11 -4.09 4.86
C MET A 122 9.44 -4.53 5.48
N TRP A 123 10.34 -3.57 5.76
CA TRP A 123 11.62 -3.84 6.42
C TRP A 123 12.17 -2.62 7.17
N PRO A 124 12.98 -2.80 8.23
CA PRO A 124 13.65 -1.70 8.90
C PRO A 124 14.69 -1.05 7.97
N ALA A 125 14.68 0.27 7.89
CA ALA A 125 15.66 1.04 7.14
C ALA A 125 15.61 2.52 7.51
N ALA A 126 16.74 3.23 7.34
CA ALA A 126 16.78 4.68 7.50
C ALA A 126 15.82 5.37 6.53
N GLN A 127 15.39 6.58 6.86
CA GLN A 127 14.60 7.41 5.97
C GLN A 127 15.33 7.61 4.63
N ALA A 128 14.62 7.40 3.54
CA ALA A 128 15.10 7.66 2.18
C ALA A 128 13.96 8.28 1.35
N PRO A 129 14.28 8.99 0.26
CA PRO A 129 13.26 9.52 -0.66
C PRO A 129 12.33 8.42 -1.19
N GLU A 130 11.16 8.83 -1.67
CA GLU A 130 10.27 7.98 -2.46
C GLU A 130 11.01 7.41 -3.69
N GLN A 131 10.74 6.16 -4.01
CA GLN A 131 11.15 5.53 -5.25
C GLN A 131 9.93 5.00 -5.99
N VAL A 132 9.64 5.59 -7.14
CA VAL A 132 8.65 5.10 -8.08
C VAL A 132 9.35 4.17 -9.07
N HIS A 133 9.17 2.86 -8.90
CA HIS A 133 9.80 1.87 -9.78
C HIS A 133 8.97 1.60 -11.04
N ARG A 134 7.64 1.67 -10.91
CA ARG A 134 6.70 1.53 -12.02
C ARG A 134 5.35 2.16 -11.66
N MET A 135 4.71 2.82 -12.62
CA MET A 135 3.31 3.22 -12.52
C MET A 135 2.67 3.24 -13.89
N THR A 136 1.91 2.19 -14.22
CA THR A 136 1.30 2.05 -15.54
C THR A 136 -0.22 1.93 -15.51
N SER A 137 -0.85 1.82 -14.32
CA SER A 137 -2.32 1.77 -14.24
C SER A 137 -2.96 3.11 -14.60
N GLU A 138 -4.07 3.06 -15.35
CA GLU A 138 -4.91 4.23 -15.65
C GLU A 138 -5.56 4.77 -14.37
N TYR A 139 -5.96 3.90 -13.46
CA TYR A 139 -6.51 4.27 -12.16
C TYR A 139 -5.49 5.05 -11.32
N GLY A 140 -4.25 4.58 -11.25
CA GLY A 140 -3.17 5.28 -10.54
C GLY A 140 -2.84 6.63 -11.17
N LEU A 141 -2.98 6.79 -12.50
CA LEU A 141 -2.90 8.09 -13.16
C LEU A 141 -4.04 9.02 -12.72
N MET A 142 -5.29 8.56 -12.78
CA MET A 142 -6.47 9.34 -12.36
C MET A 142 -6.37 9.84 -10.91
N MET A 143 -5.88 9.00 -9.99
CA MET A 143 -5.72 9.35 -8.57
C MET A 143 -4.68 10.45 -8.32
N ARG A 144 -3.68 10.59 -9.19
CA ARG A 144 -2.67 11.66 -9.13
C ARG A 144 -3.20 12.99 -9.64
N GLU A 145 -4.05 12.97 -10.66
CA GLU A 145 -4.61 14.18 -11.28
C GLU A 145 -5.73 14.83 -10.46
N THR A 146 -6.25 14.13 -9.45
CA THR A 146 -7.35 14.58 -8.60
C THR A 146 -6.90 15.27 -7.29
N HIS A 147 -5.59 15.49 -7.11
CA HIS A 147 -4.99 16.19 -5.97
C HIS A 147 -4.21 17.44 -6.40
#